data_AF-A0A527TTB9-F1
#
_entry.id   AF-A0A527TTB9-F1
#
_cell.length_a   1.000
_cell.length_b   1.000
_cell.length_c   1.000
_cell.angle_alpha   90.00
_cell.angle_beta   90.00
_cell.angle_gamma   90.00
#
_symmetry.space_group_name_H-M   'P 1'
#
loop_
_entity.id
_entity.type
_entity.pdbx_description
1 polymer ?
#
loop_
_entity_poly.entity_id
_entity_poly.type
_entity_poly.pdbx_seq_one_letter_code
_entity_poly.pdbx_strand_id
1 'polypeptide(L)'
;MSPTFAGLTIIVALFVLLGTGMPIAFALGLAAVSALFLQSGPGVVYVLSETMFSGIANLAYVSIPMFVLMGAAVASSPAGADLYTALDRWLNRIPGGLVLSNIGACAIFSGMTGSSPATCAAIGKMGIPEMLRRGYPTSVASGSIAAGGTLGILIPPSVTLIVYGIATETSIGRLFMAGVIPGLMLTIMFMIWAVIDCKRKGYDFGARAVRFTLREKLAGMPRVLPFLLIIAGTLYVLYGGLATPSEAAGAGALLTLAVVIVAYRLFRFRPVAGIFGSAMRESVMIMMIMAAAELFAFALSSLFITQSIAAAIADLEVNRWVLMGVINIFLLVAGMFLPPVAVIVMTAPMLFPIVTQAGFDPYWFAIVLTINMEVGLITPPVGLNLFVINAIAPDIPTRQILWGALPYVLVMFLAILILCIFPGLATWLPNQMMGAAI
;
A
#
# COMPACT_ATOMS: atom_id res chain seq x y z
N MET A 1 33.11 3.32 16.87
CA MET A 1 32.07 4.08 17.59
C MET A 1 31.19 3.11 18.37
N SER A 2 30.50 3.49 19.46
CA SER A 2 29.51 2.57 20.05
C SER A 2 28.37 2.34 19.04
N PRO A 3 27.77 1.14 18.97
CA PRO A 3 26.66 0.87 18.04
C PRO A 3 25.50 1.84 18.23
N THR A 4 25.18 2.22 19.46
CA THR A 4 24.12 3.18 19.77
C THR A 4 24.39 4.57 19.21
N PHE A 5 25.63 5.06 19.34
CA PHE A 5 26.03 6.36 18.79
C PHE A 5 26.06 6.34 17.26
N ALA A 6 26.53 5.25 16.66
CA ALA A 6 26.50 5.05 15.21
C ALA A 6 25.06 5.03 14.67
N GLY A 7 24.16 4.30 15.33
CA GLY A 7 22.74 4.25 14.99
C GLY A 7 22.05 5.61 15.07
N LEU A 8 22.25 6.35 16.17
CA LEU A 8 21.72 7.71 16.31
C LEU A 8 22.26 8.64 15.21
N THR A 9 23.55 8.56 14.91
CA THR A 9 24.17 9.39 13.86
C THR A 9 23.56 9.10 12.49
N ILE A 10 23.37 7.82 12.14
CA ILE A 10 22.74 7.40 10.88
C ILE A 10 21.31 7.92 10.77
N ILE A 11 20.51 7.74 11.83
CA ILE A 11 19.10 8.15 11.86
C ILE A 11 19.00 9.67 11.74
N VAL A 12 19.78 10.42 12.52
CA VAL A 12 19.78 11.89 12.47
C VAL A 12 20.24 12.38 11.10
N ALA A 13 21.34 11.82 10.55
CA ALA A 13 21.81 12.18 9.22
C ALA A 13 20.74 11.90 8.15
N LEU A 14 20.06 10.77 8.23
CA LEU A 14 18.98 10.42 7.31
C LEU A 14 17.83 11.44 7.38
N PHE A 15 17.34 11.78 8.58
CA PHE A 15 16.27 12.77 8.73
C PHE A 15 16.68 14.16 8.27
N VAL A 16 17.93 14.57 8.51
CA VAL A 16 18.47 15.85 8.01
C VAL A 16 18.50 15.84 6.47
N LEU A 17 19.00 14.77 5.86
CA LEU A 17 19.04 14.60 4.40
C LEU A 17 17.63 14.61 3.80
N LEU A 18 16.67 13.92 4.41
CA LEU A 18 15.27 13.94 3.98
C LEU A 18 14.65 15.35 4.14
N GLY A 19 15.02 16.08 5.19
CA GLY A 19 14.60 17.46 5.42
C GLY A 19 15.05 18.45 4.33
N THR A 20 16.09 18.12 3.56
CA THR A 20 16.50 18.91 2.38
C THR A 20 15.61 18.72 1.16
N GLY A 21 14.67 17.76 1.19
CA GLY A 21 13.85 17.39 0.05
C GLY A 21 14.54 16.45 -0.95
N MET A 22 15.68 15.87 -0.58
CA MET A 22 16.40 14.91 -1.43
C MET A 22 15.58 13.62 -1.63
N PRO A 23 15.61 13.00 -2.83
CA PRO A 23 14.94 11.72 -3.04
C PRO A 23 15.46 10.64 -2.11
N ILE A 24 14.54 9.82 -1.60
CA ILE A 24 14.77 8.91 -0.47
C ILE A 24 15.89 7.91 -0.75
N ALA A 25 15.98 7.38 -1.98
CA ALA A 25 17.06 6.47 -2.37
C ALA A 25 18.44 7.09 -2.12
N PHE A 26 18.63 8.37 -2.47
CA PHE A 26 19.90 9.05 -2.24
C PHE A 26 20.12 9.38 -0.76
N ALA A 27 19.05 9.66 0.00
CA ALA A 27 19.15 9.89 1.44
C ALA A 27 19.60 8.64 2.19
N LEU A 28 18.98 7.49 1.89
CA LEU A 28 19.36 6.19 2.44
C LEU A 28 20.79 5.82 2.05
N GLY A 29 21.11 5.93 0.75
CA GLY A 29 22.43 5.61 0.22
C GLY A 29 23.52 6.47 0.86
N LEU A 30 23.36 7.80 0.88
CA LEU A 30 24.34 8.71 1.47
C LEU A 30 24.49 8.51 2.97
N ALA A 31 23.40 8.28 3.71
CA ALA A 31 23.47 7.99 5.14
C ALA A 31 24.26 6.69 5.40
N ALA A 32 23.99 5.62 4.64
CA ALA A 32 24.68 4.34 4.74
C ALA A 32 26.17 4.46 4.37
N VAL A 33 26.48 5.09 3.23
CA VAL A 33 27.86 5.33 2.77
C VAL A 33 28.64 6.14 3.80
N SER A 34 28.06 7.21 4.33
CA SER A 34 28.73 8.07 5.31
C SER A 34 29.07 7.29 6.57
N ALA A 35 28.15 6.47 7.07
CA ALA A 35 28.37 5.68 8.28
C ALA A 35 29.44 4.60 8.09
N LEU A 36 29.36 3.87 6.98
CA LEU A 36 30.33 2.84 6.62
C LEU A 36 31.72 3.44 6.37
N PHE A 37 31.80 4.60 5.73
CA PHE A 37 33.06 5.30 5.48
C PHE A 37 33.70 5.77 6.79
N LEU A 38 32.92 6.29 7.73
CA LEU A 38 33.42 6.70 9.06
C LEU A 38 33.96 5.52 9.88
N GLN A 39 33.40 4.32 9.72
CA GLN A 39 33.81 3.14 10.47
C GLN A 39 34.95 2.35 9.80
N SER A 40 34.85 2.12 8.49
CA SER A 40 35.73 1.21 7.73
C SER A 40 36.72 1.93 6.80
N GLY A 41 36.63 3.26 6.69
CA GLY A 41 37.50 4.07 5.84
C GLY A 41 37.23 3.93 4.33
N PRO A 42 38.16 4.39 3.47
CA PRO A 42 37.95 4.47 2.02
C PRO A 42 37.74 3.13 1.31
N GLY A 43 38.15 2.01 1.92
CA GLY A 43 37.99 0.67 1.36
C GLY A 43 36.53 0.24 1.18
N VAL A 44 35.57 0.93 1.84
CA VAL A 44 34.15 0.59 1.72
C VAL A 44 33.59 0.82 0.32
N VAL A 45 34.22 1.70 -0.48
CA VAL A 45 33.75 2.06 -1.83
C VAL A 45 33.57 0.83 -2.73
N TYR A 46 34.43 -0.19 -2.57
CA TYR A 46 34.34 -1.44 -3.32
C TYR A 46 33.08 -2.26 -2.96
N VAL A 47 32.68 -2.23 -1.69
CA VAL A 47 31.50 -2.95 -1.19
C VAL A 47 30.21 -2.24 -1.64
N LEU A 48 30.23 -0.92 -1.80
CA LEU A 48 29.03 -0.13 -2.14
C LEU A 48 28.36 -0.62 -3.42
N SER A 49 29.12 -0.72 -4.52
CA SER A 49 28.58 -1.11 -5.82
C SER A 49 28.11 -2.56 -5.83
N GLU A 50 28.86 -3.45 -5.17
CA GLU A 50 28.54 -4.87 -5.11
C GLU A 50 27.29 -5.13 -4.28
N THR A 51 27.18 -4.53 -3.08
CA THR A 51 25.99 -4.65 -2.23
C THR A 51 24.75 -4.07 -2.90
N MET A 52 24.84 -2.87 -3.48
CA MET A 52 23.69 -2.25 -4.15
C MET A 52 23.24 -3.07 -5.36
N PHE A 53 24.17 -3.60 -6.16
CA PHE A 53 23.83 -4.41 -7.33
C PHE A 53 23.28 -5.79 -6.94
N SER A 54 23.99 -6.50 -6.06
CA SER A 54 23.59 -7.83 -5.59
C SER A 54 22.22 -7.80 -4.91
N GLY A 55 21.95 -6.74 -4.13
CA GLY A 55 20.68 -6.54 -3.44
C GLY A 55 19.46 -6.45 -4.35
N ILE A 56 19.62 -5.96 -5.60
CA ILE A 56 18.51 -5.88 -6.58
C ILE A 56 18.59 -6.94 -7.69
N ALA A 57 19.70 -7.68 -7.77
CA ALA A 57 19.96 -8.67 -8.81
C ALA A 57 19.26 -10.02 -8.54
N ASN A 58 17.95 -9.98 -8.24
CA ASN A 58 17.12 -11.16 -8.01
C ASN A 58 15.84 -11.09 -8.85
N LEU A 59 15.44 -12.22 -9.43
CA LEU A 59 14.21 -12.35 -10.21
C LEU A 59 12.94 -11.96 -9.45
N ALA A 60 12.91 -12.07 -8.12
CA ALA A 60 11.80 -11.61 -7.28
C ALA A 60 11.51 -10.11 -7.46
N TYR A 61 12.53 -9.29 -7.73
CA TYR A 61 12.35 -7.86 -7.97
C TYR A 61 11.60 -7.57 -9.27
N VAL A 62 11.62 -8.48 -10.26
CA VAL A 62 10.88 -8.32 -11.52
C VAL A 62 9.37 -8.26 -11.26
N SER A 63 8.87 -8.85 -10.17
CA SER A 63 7.48 -8.71 -9.76
C SER A 63 7.08 -7.25 -9.56
N ILE A 64 7.96 -6.40 -9.01
CA ILE A 64 7.65 -5.00 -8.71
C ILE A 64 7.31 -4.24 -10.01
N PRO A 65 8.19 -4.13 -11.02
CA PRO A 65 7.86 -3.43 -12.25
C PRO A 65 6.65 -4.01 -12.99
N MET A 66 6.46 -5.33 -12.94
CA MET A 66 5.35 -5.98 -13.63
C MET A 66 4.00 -5.67 -12.97
N PHE A 67 3.91 -5.73 -11.63
CA PHE A 67 2.70 -5.31 -10.92
C PHE A 67 2.45 -3.79 -11.02
N VAL A 68 3.51 -2.99 -10.99
CA VAL A 68 3.41 -1.54 -11.23
C VAL A 68 2.91 -1.26 -12.66
N LEU A 69 3.39 -1.99 -13.67
CA LEU A 69 2.90 -1.89 -15.05
C LEU A 69 1.44 -2.28 -15.17
N MET A 70 1.04 -3.38 -14.52
CA MET A 70 -0.35 -3.82 -14.44
C MET A 70 -1.24 -2.70 -13.87
N GLY A 71 -0.84 -2.13 -12.73
CA GLY A 71 -1.57 -1.03 -12.10
C GLY A 71 -1.61 0.24 -12.94
N ALA A 72 -0.48 0.62 -13.54
CA ALA A 72 -0.40 1.78 -14.43
C ALA A 72 -1.29 1.63 -15.67
N ALA A 73 -1.40 0.42 -16.24
CA ALA A 73 -2.27 0.15 -17.38
C ALA A 73 -3.75 0.35 -17.02
N VAL A 74 -4.18 -0.15 -15.86
CA VAL A 74 -5.56 0.03 -15.40
C VAL A 74 -5.82 1.50 -15.03
N ALA A 75 -4.93 2.13 -14.27
CA ALA A 75 -5.05 3.53 -13.82
C ALA A 75 -5.03 4.57 -14.95
N SER A 76 -4.33 4.26 -16.06
CA SER A 76 -4.31 5.13 -17.25
C SER A 76 -5.49 4.90 -18.18
N SER A 77 -6.38 3.96 -17.87
CA SER A 77 -7.53 3.59 -18.69
C SER A 77 -8.86 4.05 -18.06
N PRO A 78 -9.96 4.09 -18.84
CA PRO A 78 -11.30 4.32 -18.30
C PRO A 78 -11.83 3.23 -17.35
N ALA A 79 -11.07 2.17 -17.05
CA ALA A 79 -11.49 1.05 -16.19
C ALA A 79 -11.98 1.49 -14.81
N GLY A 80 -11.35 2.49 -14.18
CA GLY A 80 -11.80 3.02 -12.89
C GLY A 80 -13.22 3.59 -12.96
N ALA A 81 -13.56 4.28 -14.05
CA ALA A 81 -14.89 4.84 -14.26
C ALA A 81 -15.93 3.76 -14.58
N ASP A 82 -15.57 2.74 -15.36
CA ASP A 82 -16.44 1.59 -15.64
C ASP A 82 -16.75 0.80 -14.36
N LEU A 83 -15.73 0.55 -13.52
CA LEU A 83 -15.87 -0.15 -12.24
C LEU A 83 -16.78 0.61 -11.28
N TYR A 84 -16.54 1.92 -11.12
CA TYR A 84 -17.39 2.78 -10.32
C TYR A 84 -18.84 2.76 -10.80
N THR A 85 -19.07 2.92 -12.11
CA THR A 85 -20.41 2.93 -12.70
C THR A 85 -21.11 1.58 -12.53
N ALA A 86 -20.38 0.47 -12.67
CA ALA A 86 -20.93 -0.85 -12.44
C ALA A 86 -21.39 -1.00 -10.98
N LEU A 87 -20.54 -0.66 -10.02
CA LEU A 87 -20.87 -0.78 -8.59
C LEU A 87 -21.98 0.18 -8.14
N ASP A 88 -22.04 1.40 -8.68
CA ASP A 88 -23.16 2.32 -8.43
C ASP A 88 -24.49 1.65 -8.80
N ARG A 89 -24.60 1.01 -9.98
CA ARG A 89 -25.84 0.33 -10.40
C ARG A 89 -26.28 -0.79 -9.46
N TRP A 90 -25.32 -1.46 -8.81
CA TRP A 90 -25.62 -2.55 -7.87
C TRP A 90 -26.01 -2.04 -6.48
N LEU A 91 -25.29 -1.04 -5.96
CA LEU A 91 -25.41 -0.56 -4.58
C LEU A 91 -26.30 0.69 -4.42
N ASN A 92 -26.83 1.26 -5.50
CA ASN A 92 -27.69 2.45 -5.50
C ASN A 92 -28.90 2.36 -4.54
N ARG A 93 -29.36 1.14 -4.21
CA ARG A 93 -30.51 0.94 -3.29
C ARG A 93 -30.16 1.04 -1.82
N ILE A 94 -28.87 0.95 -1.46
CA ILE A 94 -28.45 0.96 -0.06
C ILE A 94 -28.31 2.43 0.37
N PRO A 95 -28.77 2.81 1.59
CA PRO A 95 -28.47 4.12 2.14
C PRO A 95 -26.95 4.38 2.16
N GLY A 96 -26.51 5.42 1.45
CA GLY A 96 -25.09 5.74 1.24
C GLY A 96 -24.49 5.05 0.02
N GLY A 97 -25.34 4.47 -0.85
CA GLY A 97 -24.96 3.59 -1.95
C GLY A 97 -23.78 4.08 -2.78
N LEU A 98 -23.73 5.38 -3.11
CA LEU A 98 -22.60 5.95 -3.85
C LEU A 98 -21.27 5.92 -3.08
N VAL A 99 -21.30 6.18 -1.78
CA VAL A 99 -20.10 6.13 -0.91
C VAL A 99 -19.64 4.68 -0.77
N LEU A 100 -20.59 3.75 -0.62
CA LEU A 100 -20.30 2.31 -0.57
C LEU A 100 -19.76 1.82 -1.92
N SER A 101 -20.29 2.30 -3.04
CA SER A 101 -19.77 2.03 -4.38
C SER A 101 -18.36 2.57 -4.56
N ASN A 102 -18.04 3.74 -4.01
CA ASN A 102 -16.67 4.26 -4.04
C ASN A 102 -15.72 3.40 -3.23
N ILE A 103 -16.05 3.06 -1.99
CA ILE A 103 -15.20 2.20 -1.15
C ILE A 103 -15.04 0.82 -1.80
N GLY A 104 -16.11 0.24 -2.33
CA GLY A 104 -16.07 -1.03 -3.06
C GLY A 104 -15.27 -0.95 -4.37
N ALA A 105 -15.40 0.15 -5.11
CA ALA A 105 -14.64 0.37 -6.34
C ALA A 105 -13.17 0.50 -6.01
N CYS A 106 -12.82 1.30 -4.99
CA CYS A 106 -11.47 1.38 -4.47
C CYS A 106 -10.96 0.00 -4.06
N ALA A 107 -11.72 -0.81 -3.32
CA ALA A 107 -11.26 -2.13 -2.88
C ALA A 107 -10.94 -3.08 -4.05
N ILE A 108 -11.82 -3.14 -5.06
CA ILE A 108 -11.58 -3.96 -6.27
C ILE A 108 -10.41 -3.38 -7.09
N PHE A 109 -10.33 -2.06 -7.22
CA PHE A 109 -9.29 -1.37 -7.96
C PHE A 109 -7.91 -1.46 -7.29
N SER A 110 -7.91 -1.55 -5.96
CA SER A 110 -6.72 -1.73 -5.15
C SER A 110 -6.02 -3.03 -5.51
N GLY A 111 -6.78 -4.13 -5.60
CA GLY A 111 -6.25 -5.41 -6.07
C GLY A 111 -5.79 -5.41 -7.54
N MET A 112 -6.07 -4.38 -8.34
CA MET A 112 -5.51 -4.25 -9.68
C MET A 112 -4.24 -3.43 -9.72
N THR A 113 -4.12 -2.44 -8.82
CA THR A 113 -3.08 -1.42 -8.93
C THR A 113 -1.96 -1.55 -7.92
N GLY A 114 -2.21 -2.16 -6.76
CA GLY A 114 -1.21 -2.30 -5.70
C GLY A 114 -0.63 -0.97 -5.20
N SER A 115 -1.30 0.15 -5.51
CA SER A 115 -0.82 1.52 -5.27
C SER A 115 -1.96 2.41 -4.79
N SER A 116 -1.78 2.95 -3.58
CA SER A 116 -2.81 3.76 -2.93
C SER A 116 -3.04 5.12 -3.61
N PRO A 117 -2.00 5.92 -3.92
CA PRO A 117 -2.18 7.18 -4.65
C PRO A 117 -2.81 6.98 -6.03
N ALA A 118 -2.43 5.89 -6.73
CA ALA A 118 -3.01 5.56 -8.04
C ALA A 118 -4.51 5.22 -7.93
N THR A 119 -4.89 4.43 -6.93
CA THR A 119 -6.31 4.11 -6.65
C THR A 119 -7.10 5.37 -6.32
N CYS A 120 -6.56 6.21 -5.44
CA CYS A 120 -7.16 7.48 -5.06
C CYS A 120 -7.35 8.41 -6.28
N ALA A 121 -6.35 8.48 -7.16
CA ALA A 121 -6.40 9.27 -8.38
C ALA A 121 -7.43 8.75 -9.39
N ALA A 122 -7.45 7.44 -9.63
CA ALA A 122 -8.31 6.83 -10.64
C ALA A 122 -9.78 6.88 -10.25
N ILE A 123 -10.11 6.46 -9.02
CA ILE A 123 -11.51 6.45 -8.54
C ILE A 123 -11.96 7.86 -8.17
N GLY A 124 -11.10 8.68 -7.55
CA GLY A 124 -11.42 10.03 -7.12
C GLY A 124 -11.83 10.97 -8.26
N LYS A 125 -11.19 10.86 -9.43
CA LYS A 125 -11.50 11.68 -10.62
C LYS A 125 -12.95 11.55 -11.09
N MET A 126 -13.57 10.39 -10.88
CA MET A 126 -14.97 10.15 -11.23
C MET A 126 -15.89 10.24 -10.01
N GLY A 127 -15.48 9.64 -8.90
CA GLY A 127 -16.29 9.50 -7.69
C GLY A 127 -16.59 10.82 -7.00
N ILE A 128 -15.60 11.71 -6.86
CA ILE A 128 -15.79 12.98 -6.13
C ILE A 128 -16.78 13.90 -6.86
N PRO A 129 -16.58 14.24 -8.16
CA PRO A 129 -17.52 15.13 -8.86
C PRO A 129 -18.94 14.57 -8.90
N GLU A 130 -19.10 13.25 -9.08
CA GLU A 130 -20.42 12.61 -9.13
C GLU A 130 -21.14 12.66 -7.78
N MET A 131 -20.43 12.39 -6.67
CA MET A 131 -21.00 12.53 -5.32
C MET A 131 -21.45 13.97 -5.03
N LEU A 132 -20.63 14.96 -5.40
CA LEU A 132 -20.97 16.37 -5.24
C LEU A 132 -22.21 16.74 -6.06
N ARG A 133 -22.28 16.29 -7.32
CA ARG A 133 -23.45 16.50 -8.19
C ARG A 133 -24.74 15.92 -7.61
N ARG A 134 -24.66 14.78 -6.89
CA ARG A 134 -25.82 14.18 -6.21
C ARG A 134 -26.12 14.78 -4.83
N GLY A 135 -25.33 15.76 -4.39
CA GLY A 135 -25.55 16.56 -3.18
C GLY A 135 -24.86 16.03 -1.92
N TYR A 136 -23.87 15.14 -2.05
CA TYR A 136 -23.09 14.68 -0.89
C TYR A 136 -22.16 15.79 -0.38
N PRO A 137 -21.87 15.85 0.94
CA PRO A 137 -20.88 16.76 1.47
C PRO A 137 -19.51 16.46 0.89
N THR A 138 -18.75 17.53 0.63
CA THR A 138 -17.33 17.46 0.25
C THR A 138 -16.51 16.59 1.20
N SER A 139 -16.74 16.68 2.52
CA SER A 139 -16.01 15.87 3.51
C SER A 139 -16.29 14.37 3.39
N VAL A 140 -17.53 13.98 3.05
CA VAL A 140 -17.91 12.57 2.87
C VAL A 140 -17.32 12.04 1.56
N ALA A 141 -17.44 12.84 0.50
CA ALA A 141 -16.91 12.51 -0.81
C ALA A 141 -15.39 12.33 -0.79
N SER A 142 -14.67 13.33 -0.28
CA SER A 142 -13.21 13.29 -0.20
C SER A 142 -12.70 12.27 0.82
N GLY A 143 -13.31 12.18 2.01
CA GLY A 143 -12.89 11.24 3.05
C GLY A 143 -13.03 9.77 2.63
N SER A 144 -14.14 9.41 1.98
CA SER A 144 -14.38 8.03 1.52
C SER A 144 -13.40 7.60 0.42
N ILE A 145 -13.02 8.52 -0.48
CA ILE A 145 -12.00 8.27 -1.50
C ILE A 145 -10.61 8.23 -0.89
N ALA A 146 -10.30 9.10 0.08
CA ALA A 146 -9.00 9.10 0.76
C ALA A 146 -8.73 7.75 1.42
N ALA A 147 -9.71 7.28 2.21
CA ALA A 147 -9.66 6.00 2.91
C ALA A 147 -9.80 4.80 1.98
N GLY A 148 -10.74 4.82 1.03
CA GLY A 148 -10.87 3.76 0.05
C GLY A 148 -9.57 3.58 -0.75
N GLY A 149 -8.92 4.69 -1.11
CA GLY A 149 -7.63 4.68 -1.78
C GLY A 149 -6.52 3.98 -0.99
N THR A 150 -6.53 3.99 0.35
CA THR A 150 -5.48 3.34 1.15
C THR A 150 -5.46 1.83 0.99
N LEU A 151 -6.63 1.21 0.78
CA LEU A 151 -6.77 -0.22 0.52
C LEU A 151 -5.86 -0.72 -0.62
N GLY A 152 -5.42 0.21 -1.49
CA GLY A 152 -4.46 0.01 -2.58
C GLY A 152 -3.18 -0.70 -2.19
N ILE A 153 -2.74 -0.56 -0.94
CA ILE A 153 -1.51 -1.19 -0.46
C ILE A 153 -1.75 -2.45 0.39
N LEU A 154 -3.00 -2.72 0.79
CA LEU A 154 -3.34 -3.88 1.62
C LEU A 154 -4.00 -5.02 0.82
N ILE A 155 -4.92 -4.70 -0.10
CA ILE A 155 -5.65 -5.71 -0.88
C ILE A 155 -4.73 -6.25 -1.99
N PRO A 156 -4.46 -7.57 -2.02
CA PRO A 156 -3.54 -8.14 -3.01
C PRO A 156 -4.10 -8.17 -4.44
N PRO A 157 -3.21 -8.21 -5.45
CA PRO A 157 -1.76 -7.99 -5.39
C PRO A 157 -1.34 -6.59 -4.93
N SER A 158 -0.33 -6.52 -4.05
CA SER A 158 0.18 -5.29 -3.44
C SER A 158 1.70 -5.17 -3.60
N VAL A 159 2.14 -4.03 -4.16
CA VAL A 159 3.58 -3.70 -4.29
C VAL A 159 4.22 -3.56 -2.91
N THR A 160 3.48 -3.02 -1.96
CA THR A 160 3.93 -2.79 -0.58
C THR A 160 4.21 -4.11 0.14
N LEU A 161 3.35 -5.11 -0.03
CA LEU A 161 3.58 -6.46 0.52
C LEU A 161 4.72 -7.20 -0.20
N ILE A 162 4.89 -7.01 -1.51
CA ILE A 162 6.05 -7.58 -2.24
C ILE A 162 7.36 -7.03 -1.66
N VAL A 163 7.43 -5.71 -1.50
CA VAL A 163 8.60 -5.03 -0.98
C VAL A 163 8.93 -5.49 0.45
N TYR A 164 7.92 -5.65 1.31
CA TYR A 164 8.12 -6.23 2.64
C TYR A 164 8.65 -7.67 2.55
N GLY A 165 8.04 -8.51 1.70
CA GLY A 165 8.44 -9.90 1.53
C GLY A 165 9.89 -10.05 1.06
N ILE A 166 10.33 -9.18 0.17
CA ILE A 166 11.72 -9.13 -0.28
C ILE A 166 12.63 -8.65 0.86
N ALA A 167 12.30 -7.54 1.52
CA ALA A 167 13.14 -6.93 2.56
C ALA A 167 13.28 -7.79 3.83
N THR A 168 12.32 -8.67 4.11
CA THR A 168 12.37 -9.59 5.25
C THR A 168 12.56 -11.05 4.84
N GLU A 169 12.82 -11.32 3.55
CA GLU A 169 12.97 -12.67 2.99
C GLU A 169 11.78 -13.61 3.32
N THR A 170 10.55 -13.07 3.39
CA THR A 170 9.33 -13.85 3.65
C THR A 170 8.56 -14.16 2.36
N SER A 171 7.69 -15.18 2.42
CA SER A 171 6.94 -15.61 1.23
C SER A 171 5.92 -14.55 0.79
N ILE A 172 6.11 -14.00 -0.42
CA ILE A 172 5.19 -13.04 -1.05
C ILE A 172 3.78 -13.63 -1.22
N GLY A 173 3.69 -14.90 -1.65
CA GLY A 173 2.38 -15.57 -1.80
C GLY A 173 1.62 -15.66 -0.48
N ARG A 174 2.34 -15.94 0.60
CA ARG A 174 1.77 -16.01 1.95
C ARG A 174 1.35 -14.65 2.48
N LEU A 175 2.14 -13.60 2.22
CA LEU A 175 1.78 -12.21 2.53
C LEU A 175 0.52 -11.77 1.80
N PHE A 176 0.38 -12.14 0.53
CA PHE A 176 -0.83 -11.85 -0.23
C PHE A 176 -2.04 -12.53 0.43
N MET A 177 -1.96 -13.81 0.78
CA MET A 177 -3.06 -14.45 1.52
C MET A 177 -3.35 -13.78 2.87
N ALA A 178 -2.30 -13.36 3.59
CA ALA A 178 -2.45 -12.65 4.86
C ALA A 178 -3.18 -11.31 4.71
N GLY A 179 -3.08 -10.64 3.55
CA GLY A 179 -3.74 -9.36 3.28
C GLY A 179 -5.22 -9.47 2.88
N VAL A 180 -5.69 -10.63 2.41
CA VAL A 180 -7.07 -10.79 1.89
C VAL A 180 -8.12 -10.51 2.97
N ILE A 181 -8.07 -11.24 4.09
CA ILE A 181 -9.08 -11.12 5.15
C ILE A 181 -9.02 -9.74 5.82
N PRO A 182 -7.84 -9.22 6.23
CA PRO A 182 -7.73 -7.87 6.79
C PRO A 182 -8.17 -6.77 5.81
N GLY A 183 -7.88 -6.92 4.52
CA GLY A 183 -8.34 -5.98 3.48
C GLY A 183 -9.85 -5.96 3.32
N LEU A 184 -10.50 -7.13 3.31
CA LEU A 184 -11.96 -7.25 3.30
C LEU A 184 -12.58 -6.73 4.59
N MET A 185 -11.98 -7.05 5.75
CA MET A 185 -12.40 -6.54 7.05
C MET A 185 -12.38 -5.01 7.06
N LEU A 186 -11.28 -4.39 6.65
CA LEU A 186 -11.13 -2.94 6.63
C LEU A 186 -12.10 -2.29 5.65
N THR A 187 -12.31 -2.89 4.48
CA THR A 187 -13.33 -2.47 3.50
C THR A 187 -14.73 -2.45 4.13
N ILE A 188 -15.11 -3.53 4.83
CA ILE A 188 -16.40 -3.63 5.51
C ILE A 188 -16.51 -2.58 6.62
N MET A 189 -15.46 -2.40 7.43
CA MET A 189 -15.43 -1.39 8.48
C MET A 189 -15.58 0.04 7.93
N PHE A 190 -14.94 0.36 6.79
CA PHE A 190 -15.13 1.63 6.10
C PHE A 190 -16.55 1.81 5.56
N MET A 191 -17.16 0.75 5.00
CA MET A 191 -18.56 0.79 4.56
C MET A 191 -19.52 1.00 5.74
N ILE A 192 -19.32 0.29 6.85
CA ILE A 192 -20.12 0.46 8.08
C ILE A 192 -20.03 1.90 8.58
N TRP A 193 -18.82 2.43 8.70
CA TRP A 193 -18.62 3.82 9.10
C TRP A 193 -19.28 4.81 8.14
N ALA A 194 -19.15 4.59 6.82
CA ALA A 194 -19.77 5.43 5.81
C ALA A 194 -21.30 5.48 5.94
N VAL A 195 -21.95 4.34 6.20
CA VAL A 195 -23.40 4.28 6.46
C VAL A 195 -23.76 5.07 7.72
N ILE A 196 -22.99 4.91 8.80
CA ILE A 196 -23.22 5.63 10.06
C ILE A 196 -23.08 7.14 9.86
N ASP A 197 -22.00 7.60 9.22
CA ASP A 197 -21.75 9.03 8.99
C ASP A 197 -22.82 9.66 8.10
N CYS A 198 -23.22 8.96 7.03
CA CYS A 198 -24.28 9.44 6.15
C CYS A 198 -25.63 9.57 6.88
N LYS A 199 -26.01 8.57 7.69
CA LYS A 199 -27.25 8.62 8.48
C LYS A 199 -27.20 9.73 9.53
N ARG A 200 -26.08 9.89 10.24
CA ARG A 200 -25.90 10.95 11.26
C ARG A 200 -26.04 12.35 10.67
N LYS A 201 -25.62 12.54 9.43
CA LYS A 201 -25.75 13.81 8.69
C LYS A 201 -27.12 13.98 8.01
N GLY A 202 -28.07 13.08 8.28
CA GLY A 202 -29.44 13.19 7.77
C GLY A 202 -29.59 12.88 6.29
N TYR A 203 -28.60 12.23 5.67
CA TYR A 203 -28.72 11.80 4.29
C TYR A 203 -29.55 10.52 4.22
N ASP A 204 -30.83 10.67 3.85
CA ASP A 204 -31.67 9.56 3.42
C ASP A 204 -31.67 9.46 1.89
N PHE A 205 -31.20 8.32 1.39
CA PHE A 205 -30.92 8.09 -0.02
C PHE A 205 -32.06 7.36 -0.74
N GLY A 206 -33.14 7.01 -0.03
CA GLY A 206 -34.28 6.30 -0.61
C GLY A 206 -35.01 7.07 -1.71
N ALA A 207 -35.03 8.41 -1.64
CA ALA A 207 -35.85 9.25 -2.53
C ALA A 207 -35.23 9.51 -3.93
N ARG A 208 -33.93 9.28 -4.14
CA ARG A 208 -33.22 9.55 -5.41
C ARG A 208 -32.63 8.30 -6.09
N ALA A 209 -32.89 7.11 -5.56
CA ALA A 209 -32.36 5.86 -6.12
C ALA A 209 -33.01 5.52 -7.47
N VAL A 210 -32.29 5.78 -8.57
CA VAL A 210 -32.67 5.32 -9.92
C VAL A 210 -32.86 3.80 -9.93
N ARG A 211 -34.03 3.33 -10.38
CA ARG A 211 -34.29 1.89 -10.52
C ARG A 211 -33.57 1.37 -11.76
N PHE A 212 -32.49 0.62 -11.55
CA PHE A 212 -31.85 -0.16 -12.60
C PHE A 212 -32.48 -1.54 -12.72
N THR A 213 -32.84 -1.92 -13.94
CA THR A 213 -33.23 -3.29 -14.31
C THR A 213 -32.03 -4.25 -14.19
N LEU A 214 -32.28 -5.55 -14.05
CA LEU A 214 -31.21 -6.56 -14.04
C LEU A 214 -30.35 -6.50 -15.31
N ARG A 215 -30.96 -6.18 -16.46
CA ARG A 215 -30.24 -5.99 -17.73
C ARG A 215 -29.25 -4.82 -17.68
N GLU A 216 -29.64 -3.71 -17.08
CA GLU A 216 -28.76 -2.53 -16.92
C GLU A 216 -27.65 -2.76 -15.90
N LYS A 217 -27.92 -3.54 -14.84
CA LYS A 217 -26.91 -3.97 -13.86
C LYS A 217 -25.86 -4.89 -14.49
N LEU A 218 -26.31 -5.85 -15.30
CA LEU A 218 -25.42 -6.79 -15.99
C LEU A 218 -24.68 -6.15 -17.17
N ALA A 219 -25.21 -5.08 -17.77
CA ALA A 219 -24.56 -4.39 -18.90
C ALA A 219 -23.17 -3.81 -18.59
N GLY A 220 -22.87 -3.50 -17.31
CA GLY A 220 -21.53 -3.03 -16.90
C GLY A 220 -20.52 -4.16 -16.66
N MET A 221 -21.01 -5.39 -16.43
CA MET A 221 -20.18 -6.53 -16.04
C MET A 221 -19.11 -6.90 -17.08
N PRO A 222 -19.38 -6.90 -18.41
CA PRO A 222 -18.38 -7.29 -19.40
C PRO A 222 -17.11 -6.42 -19.43
N ARG A 223 -17.17 -5.20 -18.91
CA ARG A 223 -16.00 -4.30 -18.84
C ARG A 223 -15.17 -4.52 -17.57
N VAL A 224 -15.77 -4.99 -16.49
CA VAL A 224 -15.12 -5.22 -15.20
C VAL A 224 -14.62 -6.66 -15.05
N LEU A 225 -15.39 -7.61 -15.58
CA LEU A 225 -15.12 -9.05 -15.47
C LEU A 225 -13.71 -9.46 -15.94
N PRO A 226 -13.17 -8.95 -17.06
CA PRO A 226 -11.81 -9.31 -17.49
C PRO A 226 -10.76 -9.01 -16.42
N PHE A 227 -10.88 -7.88 -15.72
CA PHE A 227 -9.95 -7.51 -14.68
C PHE A 227 -10.10 -8.37 -13.42
N LEU A 228 -11.33 -8.67 -13.01
CA LEU A 228 -11.59 -9.59 -11.90
C LEU A 228 -11.03 -10.99 -12.18
N LEU A 229 -11.16 -11.46 -13.42
CA LEU A 229 -10.58 -12.73 -13.86
C LEU A 229 -9.05 -12.71 -13.84
N ILE A 230 -8.42 -11.59 -14.19
CA ILE A 230 -6.96 -11.43 -14.09
C ILE A 230 -6.52 -11.49 -12.62
N ILE A 231 -7.17 -10.72 -11.72
CA ILE A 231 -6.85 -10.75 -10.29
C ILE A 231 -7.00 -12.19 -9.75
N ALA A 232 -8.16 -12.81 -9.98
CA ALA A 232 -8.43 -14.16 -9.51
C ALA A 232 -7.45 -15.18 -10.11
N GLY A 233 -7.10 -15.06 -11.39
CA GLY A 233 -6.14 -15.92 -12.06
C GLY A 233 -4.72 -15.76 -11.51
N THR A 234 -4.26 -14.53 -11.31
CA THR A 234 -2.95 -14.24 -10.72
C THR A 234 -2.86 -14.78 -9.29
N LEU A 235 -3.91 -14.58 -8.47
CA LEU A 235 -3.95 -15.14 -7.12
C LEU A 235 -4.02 -16.68 -7.14
N TYR A 236 -4.80 -17.27 -8.03
CA TYR A 236 -4.91 -18.72 -8.18
C TYR A 236 -3.57 -19.36 -8.54
N VAL A 237 -2.86 -18.82 -9.53
CA VAL A 237 -1.56 -19.35 -9.96
C VAL A 237 -0.50 -19.19 -8.86
N LEU A 238 -0.54 -18.07 -8.12
CA LEU A 238 0.37 -17.80 -7.01
C LEU A 238 0.11 -18.72 -5.81
N TYR A 239 -1.15 -18.88 -5.40
CA TYR A 239 -1.54 -19.66 -4.23
C TYR A 239 -1.54 -21.16 -4.51
N GLY A 240 -1.83 -21.56 -5.74
CA GLY A 240 -1.73 -22.94 -6.20
C GLY A 240 -0.29 -23.41 -6.42
N GLY A 241 0.71 -22.53 -6.23
CA GLY A 241 2.12 -22.85 -6.46
C GLY A 241 2.46 -23.17 -7.92
N LEU A 242 1.61 -22.75 -8.86
CA LEU A 242 1.75 -23.04 -10.30
C LEU A 242 2.77 -22.12 -10.98
N ALA A 243 2.97 -20.91 -10.45
CA ALA A 243 4.02 -20.02 -10.91
C ALA A 243 4.58 -19.18 -9.76
N THR A 244 5.81 -18.71 -9.94
CA THR A 244 6.47 -17.78 -9.04
C THR A 244 5.79 -16.40 -9.04
N PRO A 245 6.00 -15.56 -8.01
CA PRO A 245 5.50 -14.19 -8.00
C PRO A 245 5.89 -13.39 -9.26
N SER A 246 7.08 -13.62 -9.80
CA SER A 246 7.59 -12.91 -10.99
C SER A 246 6.88 -13.32 -12.26
N GLU A 247 6.65 -14.63 -12.44
CA GLU A 247 5.92 -15.17 -13.59
C GLU A 247 4.44 -14.77 -13.54
N ALA A 248 3.80 -14.85 -12.35
CA ALA A 248 2.42 -14.45 -12.14
C ALA A 248 2.23 -12.94 -12.42
N ALA A 249 3.18 -12.11 -11.98
CA ALA A 249 3.19 -10.67 -12.26
C ALA A 249 3.37 -10.39 -13.76
N GLY A 250 4.33 -11.03 -14.43
CA GLY A 250 4.59 -10.84 -15.85
C GLY A 250 3.40 -11.22 -16.73
N ALA A 251 2.80 -12.39 -16.47
CA ALA A 251 1.59 -12.84 -17.16
C ALA A 251 0.40 -11.90 -16.89
N GLY A 252 0.19 -11.52 -15.62
CA GLY A 252 -0.87 -10.58 -15.23
C GLY A 252 -0.73 -9.21 -15.90
N ALA A 253 0.49 -8.67 -15.96
CA ALA A 253 0.79 -7.40 -16.62
C ALA A 253 0.52 -7.46 -18.13
N LEU A 254 0.97 -8.52 -18.80
CA LEU A 254 0.75 -8.72 -20.23
C LEU A 254 -0.75 -8.85 -20.56
N LEU A 255 -1.48 -9.68 -19.81
CA LEU A 255 -2.92 -9.86 -19.99
C LEU A 255 -3.69 -8.57 -19.73
N THR A 256 -3.33 -7.83 -18.67
CA THR A 256 -3.95 -6.55 -18.35
C THR A 256 -3.71 -5.52 -19.43
N LEU A 257 -2.48 -5.41 -19.93
CA LEU A 257 -2.14 -4.51 -21.01
C LEU A 257 -2.92 -4.86 -22.29
N ALA A 258 -3.01 -6.15 -22.65
CA ALA A 258 -3.79 -6.62 -23.78
C ALA A 258 -5.29 -6.28 -23.63
N VAL A 259 -5.87 -6.57 -22.46
CA VAL A 259 -7.28 -6.24 -22.16
C VAL A 259 -7.52 -4.73 -22.26
N VAL A 260 -6.65 -3.91 -21.67
CA VAL A 260 -6.78 -2.44 -21.71
C VAL A 260 -6.70 -1.93 -23.15
N ILE A 261 -5.73 -2.42 -23.94
CA ILE A 261 -5.55 -2.00 -25.34
C ILE A 261 -6.77 -2.38 -26.18
N VAL A 262 -7.27 -3.61 -26.05
CA VAL A 262 -8.39 -4.12 -26.86
C VAL A 262 -9.73 -3.51 -26.41
N ALA A 263 -10.03 -3.52 -25.11
CA ALA A 263 -11.30 -3.04 -24.57
C ALA A 263 -11.49 -1.53 -24.76
N TYR A 264 -10.42 -0.74 -24.61
CA TYR A 264 -10.45 0.72 -24.75
C TYR A 264 -9.91 1.22 -26.09
N ARG A 265 -9.59 0.31 -27.01
CA ARG A 265 -9.09 0.62 -28.36
C ARG A 265 -7.86 1.54 -28.35
N LEU A 266 -6.95 1.33 -27.40
CA LEU A 266 -5.72 2.12 -27.23
C LEU A 266 -4.61 1.64 -28.18
N PHE A 267 -4.91 1.50 -29.47
CA PHE A 267 -3.96 0.99 -30.48
C PHE A 267 -2.89 2.00 -30.90
N ARG A 268 -3.02 3.27 -30.49
CA ARG A 268 -2.02 4.30 -30.79
C ARG A 268 -0.81 4.14 -29.88
N PHE A 269 0.38 4.39 -30.42
CA PHE A 269 1.63 4.29 -29.66
C PHE A 269 1.68 5.24 -28.46
N ARG A 270 1.17 6.47 -28.59
CA ARG A 270 1.29 7.50 -27.53
C ARG A 270 0.63 7.10 -26.20
N PRO A 271 -0.64 6.67 -26.13
CA PRO A 271 -1.24 6.17 -24.89
C PRO A 271 -0.47 5.00 -24.26
N VAL A 272 -0.05 4.03 -25.07
CA VAL A 272 0.71 2.87 -24.60
C VAL A 272 2.07 3.29 -24.03
N ALA A 273 2.80 4.16 -24.72
CA ALA A 273 4.04 4.74 -24.24
C ALA A 273 3.85 5.52 -22.92
N GLY A 274 2.70 6.18 -22.73
CA GLY A 274 2.33 6.84 -21.48
C GLY A 274 2.16 5.87 -20.30
N ILE A 275 1.57 4.69 -20.55
CA ILE A 275 1.45 3.61 -19.55
C ILE A 275 2.84 3.13 -19.13
N PHE A 276 3.70 2.79 -20.10
CA PHE A 276 5.07 2.35 -19.82
C PHE A 276 5.91 3.45 -19.14
N GLY A 277 5.76 4.70 -19.53
CA GLY A 277 6.48 5.82 -18.90
C GLY A 277 6.09 6.03 -17.44
N SER A 278 4.79 5.90 -17.13
CA SER A 278 4.29 5.97 -15.75
C SER A 278 4.80 4.80 -14.92
N ALA A 279 4.68 3.58 -15.46
CA ALA A 279 5.17 2.36 -14.81
C ALA A 279 6.69 2.40 -14.58
N MET A 280 7.46 2.85 -15.57
CA MET A 280 8.91 2.98 -15.49
C MET A 280 9.32 3.95 -14.39
N ARG A 281 8.65 5.11 -14.28
CA ARG A 281 8.97 6.10 -13.23
C ARG A 281 8.79 5.52 -11.84
N GLU A 282 7.64 4.88 -11.58
CA GLU A 282 7.35 4.28 -10.27
C GLU A 282 8.27 3.08 -9.99
N SER A 283 8.53 2.24 -11.00
CA SER A 283 9.46 1.12 -10.90
C SER A 283 10.89 1.57 -10.60
N VAL A 284 11.42 2.55 -11.32
CA VAL A 284 12.79 3.07 -11.10
C VAL A 284 12.90 3.69 -9.70
N MET A 285 11.89 4.44 -9.27
CA MET A 285 11.86 4.99 -7.91
C MET A 285 11.94 3.88 -6.85
N ILE A 286 11.12 2.83 -6.97
CA ILE A 286 11.11 1.72 -6.01
C ILE A 286 12.43 0.95 -6.07
N MET A 287 12.91 0.57 -7.26
CA MET A 287 14.14 -0.19 -7.43
C MET A 287 15.37 0.55 -6.90
N MET A 288 15.44 1.87 -7.09
CA MET A 288 16.52 2.70 -6.52
C MET A 288 16.45 2.76 -4.99
N ILE A 289 15.25 2.85 -4.42
CA ILE A 289 15.06 2.80 -2.96
C ILE A 289 15.51 1.43 -2.42
N MET A 290 15.14 0.34 -3.08
CA MET A 290 15.57 -1.02 -2.70
C MET A 290 17.10 -1.14 -2.72
N ALA A 291 17.77 -0.72 -3.80
CA ALA A 291 19.22 -0.79 -3.91
C ALA A 291 19.94 -0.02 -2.80
N ALA A 292 19.48 1.21 -2.52
CA ALA A 292 20.06 2.04 -1.46
C ALA A 292 19.80 1.48 -0.06
N ALA A 293 18.68 0.79 0.11
CA ALA A 293 18.32 0.24 1.40
C ALA A 293 18.98 -1.08 1.73
N GLU A 294 19.34 -1.88 0.72
CA GLU A 294 20.21 -3.04 0.93
C GLU A 294 21.55 -2.58 1.51
N LEU A 295 22.10 -1.50 0.96
CA LEU A 295 23.29 -0.87 1.53
C LEU A 295 23.05 -0.33 2.94
N PHE A 296 21.88 0.25 3.21
CA PHE A 296 21.50 0.74 4.54
C PHE A 296 21.37 -0.39 5.56
N ALA A 297 20.68 -1.49 5.22
CA ALA A 297 20.54 -2.68 6.04
C ALA A 297 21.91 -3.32 6.31
N PHE A 298 22.76 -3.42 5.28
CA PHE A 298 24.14 -3.85 5.42
C PHE A 298 24.93 -2.96 6.40
N ALA A 299 24.78 -1.64 6.33
CA ALA A 299 25.42 -0.71 7.26
C ALA A 299 24.95 -0.93 8.70
N LEU A 300 23.64 -1.07 8.92
CA LEU A 300 23.07 -1.32 10.24
C LEU A 300 23.55 -2.63 10.85
N SER A 301 23.62 -3.69 10.04
CA SER A 301 24.12 -5.01 10.46
C SER A 301 25.63 -4.98 10.75
N SER A 302 26.42 -4.38 9.85
CA SER A 302 27.89 -4.28 10.00
C SER A 302 28.31 -3.48 11.22
N LEU A 303 27.49 -2.51 11.63
CA LEU A 303 27.71 -1.67 12.81
C LEU A 303 27.10 -2.25 14.08
N PHE A 304 26.52 -3.45 14.03
CA PHE A 304 25.83 -4.13 15.12
C PHE A 304 24.68 -3.32 15.75
N ILE A 305 24.06 -2.41 14.98
CA ILE A 305 23.02 -1.51 15.47
C ILE A 305 21.73 -2.29 15.75
N THR A 306 21.31 -3.16 14.83
CA THR A 306 20.12 -4.02 14.98
C THR A 306 20.20 -4.88 16.23
N GLN A 307 21.32 -5.56 16.43
CA GLN A 307 21.54 -6.46 17.57
C GLN A 307 21.59 -5.69 18.88
N SER A 308 22.23 -4.52 18.90
CA SER A 308 22.32 -3.67 20.10
C SER A 308 20.96 -3.13 20.53
N ILE A 309 20.11 -2.73 19.57
CA ILE A 309 18.74 -2.28 19.88
C ILE A 309 17.89 -3.46 20.37
N ALA A 310 17.99 -4.63 19.74
CA ALA A 310 17.27 -5.83 20.17
C ALA A 310 17.66 -6.24 21.61
N ALA A 311 18.97 -6.24 21.93
CA ALA A 311 19.46 -6.51 23.27
C ALA A 311 18.97 -5.47 24.28
N ALA A 312 19.04 -4.17 23.96
CA ALA A 312 18.52 -3.12 24.83
C ALA A 312 17.03 -3.26 25.11
N ILE A 313 16.23 -3.68 24.12
CA ILE A 313 14.79 -3.94 24.30
C ILE A 313 14.57 -5.20 25.17
N ALA A 314 15.35 -6.25 24.97
CA ALA A 314 15.27 -7.46 25.78
C ALA A 314 15.62 -7.19 27.26
N ASP A 315 16.67 -6.40 27.50
CA ASP A 315 17.13 -6.01 28.84
C ASP A 315 16.12 -5.12 29.59
N LEU A 316 15.28 -4.39 28.87
CA LEU A 316 14.22 -3.58 29.48
C LEU A 316 13.05 -4.43 30.02
N GLU A 317 13.03 -5.75 29.75
CA GLU A 317 11.98 -6.70 30.16
C GLU A 317 10.54 -6.19 29.85
N VAL A 318 10.40 -5.36 28.82
CA VAL A 318 9.13 -4.67 28.54
C VAL A 318 8.13 -5.68 27.98
N ASN A 319 6.88 -5.56 28.41
CA ASN A 319 5.77 -6.28 27.80
C ASN A 319 5.78 -6.09 26.27
N ARG A 320 5.75 -7.20 25.52
CA ARG A 320 5.75 -7.22 24.04
C ARG A 320 4.69 -6.30 23.41
N TRP A 321 3.57 -6.04 24.09
CA TRP A 321 2.52 -5.13 23.60
C TRP A 321 2.89 -3.65 23.75
N VAL A 322 3.67 -3.30 24.77
CA VAL A 322 4.24 -1.95 24.91
C VAL A 322 5.26 -1.70 23.80
N LEU A 323 6.13 -2.69 23.54
CA LEU A 323 7.04 -2.67 22.39
C LEU A 323 6.27 -2.46 21.08
N MET A 324 5.21 -3.24 20.85
CA MET A 324 4.36 -3.09 19.68
C MET A 324 3.72 -1.69 19.60
N GLY A 325 3.28 -1.11 20.72
CA GLY A 325 2.78 0.26 20.77
C GLY A 325 3.81 1.30 20.33
N VAL A 326 5.05 1.17 20.80
CA VAL A 326 6.17 2.05 20.38
C VAL A 326 6.45 1.90 18.88
N ILE A 327 6.48 0.66 18.38
CA ILE A 327 6.67 0.38 16.95
C ILE A 327 5.56 1.00 16.11
N ASN A 328 4.29 0.88 16.51
CA ASN A 328 3.15 1.47 15.79
C ASN A 328 3.26 3.00 15.74
N ILE A 329 3.59 3.65 16.86
CA ILE A 329 3.78 5.12 16.89
C ILE A 329 4.92 5.53 15.96
N PHE A 330 6.05 4.83 16.01
CA PHE A 330 7.18 5.08 15.12
C PHE A 330 6.80 4.93 13.64
N LEU A 331 6.13 3.84 13.28
CA LEU A 331 5.67 3.57 11.92
C LEU A 331 4.67 4.62 11.44
N LEU A 332 3.73 5.02 12.30
CA LEU A 332 2.76 6.08 12.01
C LEU A 332 3.47 7.39 11.68
N VAL A 333 4.39 7.83 12.55
CA VAL A 333 5.15 9.06 12.33
C VAL A 333 5.95 8.96 11.03
N ALA A 334 6.64 7.85 10.78
CA ALA A 334 7.39 7.65 9.53
C ALA A 334 6.48 7.71 8.29
N GLY A 335 5.33 7.02 8.33
CA GLY A 335 4.36 6.98 7.23
C GLY A 335 3.68 8.33 6.94
N MET A 336 3.63 9.24 7.91
CA MET A 336 3.11 10.60 7.71
C MET A 336 4.03 11.49 6.86
N PHE A 337 5.32 11.15 6.73
CA PHE A 337 6.32 11.91 5.95
C PHE A 337 6.80 11.17 4.69
N LEU A 338 6.86 9.84 4.75
CA LEU A 338 7.52 9.02 3.75
C LEU A 338 6.51 8.09 3.04
N PRO A 339 6.71 7.80 1.75
CA PRO A 339 5.94 6.77 1.05
C PRO A 339 6.07 5.38 1.71
N PRO A 340 5.03 4.54 1.69
CA PRO A 340 5.01 3.23 2.34
C PRO A 340 6.19 2.32 1.98
N VAL A 341 6.54 2.26 0.69
CA VAL A 341 7.67 1.47 0.19
C VAL A 341 8.97 1.88 0.88
N ALA A 342 9.23 3.18 1.01
CA ALA A 342 10.44 3.67 1.64
C ALA A 342 10.50 3.32 3.14
N VAL A 343 9.38 3.48 3.85
CA VAL A 343 9.32 3.15 5.28
C VAL A 343 9.57 1.66 5.51
N ILE A 344 8.91 0.79 4.73
CA ILE A 344 9.09 -0.67 4.85
C ILE A 344 10.54 -1.04 4.63
N VAL A 345 11.11 -0.56 3.54
CA VAL A 345 12.46 -0.93 3.11
C VAL A 345 13.51 -0.47 4.12
N MET A 346 13.31 0.70 4.73
CA MET A 346 14.18 1.23 5.76
C MET A 346 14.02 0.51 7.11
N THR A 347 12.79 0.18 7.50
CA THR A 347 12.48 -0.21 8.88
C THR A 347 12.28 -1.70 9.05
N ALA A 348 11.80 -2.43 8.04
CA ALA A 348 11.50 -3.85 8.15
C ALA A 348 12.75 -4.68 8.48
N PRO A 349 13.94 -4.51 7.84
CA PRO A 349 15.14 -5.26 8.23
C PRO A 349 15.56 -5.03 9.69
N MET A 350 15.24 -3.85 10.24
CA MET A 350 15.53 -3.51 11.63
C MET A 350 14.47 -4.07 12.60
N LEU A 351 13.20 -3.90 12.28
CA LEU A 351 12.08 -4.27 13.15
C LEU A 351 11.79 -5.77 13.11
N PHE A 352 12.01 -6.43 11.98
CA PHE A 352 11.73 -7.85 11.80
C PHE A 352 12.38 -8.74 12.86
N PRO A 353 13.70 -8.71 13.11
CA PRO A 353 14.31 -9.54 14.14
C PRO A 353 13.83 -9.21 15.55
N ILE A 354 13.44 -7.96 15.82
CA ILE A 354 12.92 -7.51 17.13
C ILE A 354 11.53 -8.09 17.35
N VAL A 355 10.67 -8.01 16.34
CA VAL A 355 9.28 -8.45 16.38
C VAL A 355 9.18 -9.98 16.47
N THR A 356 9.99 -10.71 15.72
CA THR A 356 10.01 -12.18 15.76
C THR A 356 10.59 -12.71 17.07
N GLN A 357 11.64 -12.09 17.62
CA GLN A 357 12.15 -12.42 18.96
C GLN A 357 11.13 -12.16 20.07
N ALA A 358 10.30 -11.12 19.94
CA ALA A 358 9.19 -10.85 20.86
C ALA A 358 8.00 -11.84 20.72
N GLY A 359 8.09 -12.79 19.78
CA GLY A 359 7.11 -13.86 19.57
C GLY A 359 5.90 -13.44 18.74
N PHE A 360 6.01 -12.39 17.91
CA PHE A 360 4.98 -12.02 16.95
C PHE A 360 5.19 -12.72 15.61
N ASP A 361 4.08 -13.06 14.96
CA ASP A 361 4.10 -13.64 13.62
C ASP A 361 4.52 -12.59 12.57
N PRO A 362 5.47 -12.92 11.67
CA PRO A 362 6.01 -11.98 10.69
C PRO A 362 4.99 -11.55 9.62
N TYR A 363 4.04 -12.41 9.27
CA TYR A 363 2.99 -12.09 8.29
C TYR A 363 1.92 -11.21 8.92
N TRP A 364 1.55 -11.48 10.17
CA TRP A 364 0.70 -10.59 10.95
C TRP A 364 1.31 -9.19 11.09
N PHE A 365 2.60 -9.12 11.41
CA PHE A 365 3.30 -7.84 11.52
C PHE A 365 3.31 -7.08 10.20
N ALA A 366 3.50 -7.77 9.06
CA ALA A 366 3.42 -7.15 7.74
C ALA A 366 2.07 -6.45 7.50
N ILE A 367 0.97 -7.08 7.91
CA ILE A 367 -0.38 -6.50 7.79
C ILE A 367 -0.54 -5.28 8.71
N VAL A 368 -0.13 -5.38 9.97
CA VAL A 368 -0.19 -4.25 10.91
C VAL A 368 0.67 -3.09 10.43
N LEU A 369 1.88 -3.37 9.94
CA LEU A 369 2.76 -2.37 9.34
C LEU A 369 2.08 -1.72 8.14
N THR A 370 1.49 -2.51 7.24
CA THR A 370 0.79 -2.00 6.05
C THR A 370 -0.38 -1.08 6.43
N ILE A 371 -1.18 -1.44 7.42
CA ILE A 371 -2.28 -0.57 7.89
C ILE A 371 -1.75 0.70 8.56
N ASN A 372 -0.60 0.66 9.28
CA ASN A 372 0.04 1.89 9.75
C ASN A 372 0.44 2.81 8.59
N MET A 373 0.96 2.24 7.50
CA MET A 373 1.28 3.01 6.30
C MET A 373 0.03 3.59 5.64
N GLU A 374 -1.08 2.86 5.65
CA GLU A 374 -2.38 3.39 5.20
C GLU A 374 -2.80 4.62 6.00
N VAL A 375 -2.67 4.56 7.34
CA VAL A 375 -2.96 5.71 8.19
C VAL A 375 -2.06 6.89 7.83
N GLY A 376 -0.77 6.66 7.62
CA GLY A 376 0.19 7.69 7.21
C GLY A 376 -0.18 8.39 5.90
N LEU A 377 -0.73 7.66 4.93
CA LEU A 377 -1.15 8.20 3.63
C LEU A 377 -2.33 9.18 3.69
N ILE A 378 -3.11 9.17 4.77
CA ILE A 378 -4.27 10.05 4.98
C ILE A 378 -4.17 10.91 6.23
N THR A 379 -3.01 10.91 6.90
CA THR A 379 -2.74 11.71 8.11
C THR A 379 -1.71 12.80 7.81
N PRO A 380 -1.92 14.06 8.25
CA PRO A 380 -0.93 15.15 8.12
C PRO A 380 0.41 14.77 8.77
N PRO A 381 1.56 15.38 8.42
CA PRO A 381 1.69 16.63 7.68
C PRO A 381 1.75 16.47 6.16
N VAL A 382 2.14 15.30 5.63
CA VAL A 382 2.13 15.05 4.19
C VAL A 382 0.79 14.46 3.76
N GLY A 383 0.45 13.23 4.19
CA GLY A 383 -0.80 12.58 3.81
C GLY A 383 -1.00 12.55 2.28
N LEU A 384 -0.18 11.78 1.57
CA LEU A 384 -0.08 11.80 0.09
C LEU A 384 -1.44 11.71 -0.62
N ASN A 385 -2.39 10.92 -0.10
CA ASN A 385 -3.72 10.81 -0.69
C ASN A 385 -4.54 12.10 -0.55
N LEU A 386 -4.33 12.89 0.51
CA LEU A 386 -4.96 14.19 0.70
C LEU A 386 -4.54 15.16 -0.42
N PHE A 387 -3.25 15.16 -0.80
CA PHE A 387 -2.74 15.96 -1.92
C PHE A 387 -3.25 15.46 -3.27
N VAL A 388 -3.34 14.14 -3.46
CA VAL A 388 -3.93 13.56 -4.68
C VAL A 388 -5.38 14.02 -4.83
N ILE A 389 -6.17 14.01 -3.76
CA ILE A 389 -7.55 14.50 -3.80
C ILE A 389 -7.62 15.98 -4.10
N ASN A 390 -6.76 16.79 -3.46
CA ASN A 390 -6.72 18.22 -3.72
C ASN A 390 -6.36 18.53 -5.19
N ALA A 391 -5.48 17.73 -5.81
CA ALA A 391 -5.16 17.88 -7.23
C ALA A 391 -6.32 17.50 -8.17
N ILE A 392 -7.21 16.61 -7.73
CA ILE A 392 -8.40 16.19 -8.49
C ILE A 392 -9.55 17.19 -8.34
N ALA A 393 -9.73 17.71 -7.13
CA ALA A 393 -10.82 18.60 -6.75
C ALA A 393 -10.25 19.83 -6.01
N PRO A 394 -9.60 20.75 -6.74
CA PRO A 394 -8.92 21.91 -6.14
C PRO A 394 -9.87 22.87 -5.42
N ASP A 395 -11.16 22.84 -5.79
CA ASP A 395 -12.21 23.64 -5.15
C ASP A 395 -12.54 23.17 -3.72
N ILE A 396 -12.13 21.97 -3.33
CA ILE A 396 -12.35 21.45 -1.97
C ILE A 396 -11.20 21.90 -1.07
N PRO A 397 -11.47 22.67 0.00
CA PRO A 397 -10.44 23.06 0.95
C PRO A 397 -9.79 21.84 1.60
N THR A 398 -8.46 21.81 1.69
CA THR A 398 -7.69 20.71 2.31
C THR A 398 -8.18 20.37 3.72
N ARG A 399 -8.61 21.39 4.48
CA ARG A 399 -9.24 21.21 5.79
C ARG A 399 -10.45 20.26 5.73
N GLN A 400 -11.32 20.39 4.73
CA GLN A 400 -12.50 19.53 4.60
C GLN A 400 -12.13 18.10 4.21
N ILE A 401 -11.09 17.92 3.39
CA ILE A 401 -10.53 16.60 3.05
C ILE A 401 -10.00 15.91 4.31
N LEU A 402 -9.21 16.63 5.11
CA LEU A 402 -8.62 16.14 6.36
C LEU A 402 -9.69 15.74 7.39
N TRP A 403 -10.67 16.61 7.64
CA TRP A 403 -11.78 16.29 8.54
C TRP A 403 -12.67 15.16 8.00
N GLY A 404 -12.72 14.98 6.68
CA GLY A 404 -13.38 13.86 6.04
C GLY A 404 -12.64 12.52 6.23
N ALA A 405 -11.30 12.55 6.19
CA ALA A 405 -10.46 11.36 6.32
C ALA A 405 -10.24 10.90 7.77
N LEU A 406 -10.21 11.84 8.73
CA LEU A 406 -9.91 11.56 10.14
C LEU A 406 -10.77 10.43 10.76
N PRO A 407 -12.08 10.33 10.52
CA PRO A 407 -12.84 9.22 11.07
C PRO A 407 -12.42 7.86 10.54
N TYR A 408 -11.97 7.77 9.29
CA TYR A 408 -11.45 6.53 8.71
C TYR A 408 -10.10 6.14 9.32
N VAL A 409 -9.27 7.13 9.69
CA VAL A 409 -8.06 6.89 10.49
C VAL A 409 -8.39 6.20 11.82
N LEU A 410 -9.44 6.65 12.51
CA LEU A 410 -9.90 6.01 13.75
C LEU A 410 -10.38 4.57 13.50
N VAL A 411 -11.03 4.33 12.35
CA VAL A 411 -11.44 2.97 11.95
C VAL A 411 -10.22 2.09 11.66
N MET A 412 -9.16 2.61 11.06
CA MET A 412 -7.89 1.87 10.86
C MET A 412 -7.20 1.55 12.19
N PHE A 413 -7.16 2.48 13.14
CA PHE A 413 -6.64 2.19 14.49
C PHE A 413 -7.45 1.10 15.20
N LEU A 414 -8.78 1.14 15.06
CA LEU A 414 -9.64 0.07 15.54
C LEU A 414 -9.33 -1.26 14.83
N ALA A 415 -9.05 -1.26 13.53
CA ALA A 415 -8.66 -2.46 12.80
C ALA A 415 -7.32 -3.02 13.29
N ILE A 416 -6.32 -2.17 13.57
CA ILE A 416 -5.06 -2.57 14.19
C ILE A 416 -5.32 -3.24 15.55
N LEU A 417 -6.16 -2.63 16.40
CA LEU A 417 -6.51 -3.19 17.71
C LEU A 417 -7.20 -4.56 17.58
N ILE A 418 -8.13 -4.70 16.63
CA ILE A 418 -8.78 -5.98 16.33
C ILE A 418 -7.75 -7.03 15.91
N LEU A 419 -6.79 -6.68 15.05
CA LEU A 419 -5.71 -7.59 14.65
C LEU A 419 -4.78 -7.95 15.80
N CYS A 420 -4.53 -7.04 16.75
CA CYS A 420 -3.76 -7.34 17.96
C CYS A 420 -4.48 -8.37 18.85
N ILE A 421 -5.80 -8.28 18.98
CA ILE A 421 -6.58 -9.23 19.79
C ILE A 421 -6.79 -10.55 19.04
N PHE A 422 -7.01 -10.49 17.73
CA PHE A 422 -7.33 -11.62 16.87
C PHE A 422 -6.31 -11.75 15.71
N PRO A 423 -5.06 -12.14 15.99
CA PRO A 423 -4.01 -12.27 14.97
C PRO A 423 -4.34 -13.31 13.89
N GLY A 424 -5.21 -14.27 14.22
CA GLY A 424 -5.76 -15.25 13.28
C GLY A 424 -6.43 -14.64 12.07
N LEU A 425 -6.92 -13.39 12.13
CA LEU A 425 -7.49 -12.73 10.95
C LEU A 425 -6.47 -12.55 9.81
N ALA A 426 -5.19 -12.36 10.14
CA ALA A 426 -4.13 -12.29 9.14
C ALA A 426 -3.53 -13.69 8.86
N THR A 427 -3.43 -14.57 9.86
CA THR A 427 -2.67 -15.83 9.72
C THR A 427 -3.53 -17.05 9.38
N TRP A 428 -4.85 -17.02 9.57
CA TRP A 428 -5.72 -18.19 9.38
C TRP A 428 -5.75 -18.67 7.94
N LEU A 429 -6.02 -17.77 6.98
CA LEU A 429 -6.08 -18.13 5.56
C LEU A 429 -4.76 -18.71 5.04
N PRO A 430 -3.60 -18.05 5.26
CA PRO A 430 -2.32 -18.64 4.83
C PRO A 430 -2.02 -19.96 5.54
N ASN A 431 -2.36 -20.12 6.82
CA ASN A 431 -2.14 -21.36 7.55
C ASN A 431 -2.97 -22.53 7.01
N GLN A 432 -4.21 -22.27 6.59
CA GLN A 432 -5.08 -23.30 6.00
C GLN A 432 -4.62 -23.74 4.61
N MET A 433 -4.12 -22.80 3.80
CA MET A 433 -3.72 -23.10 2.42
C MET A 433 -2.28 -23.61 2.29
N MET A 434 -1.35 -23.14 3.14
CA MET A 434 0.08 -23.44 3.04
C MET A 434 0.64 -24.21 4.25
N GLY A 435 -0.17 -24.54 5.26
CA GLY A 435 0.32 -25.06 6.55
C GLY A 435 0.87 -23.96 7.45
N ALA A 436 1.27 -24.28 8.68
CA ALA A 436 1.80 -23.29 9.64
C ALA A 436 3.07 -22.58 9.13
N ALA A 437 3.30 -21.35 9.58
CA ALA A 437 4.55 -20.65 9.30
C ALA A 437 5.64 -21.31 10.15
N ILE A 438 6.68 -21.82 9.49
CA ILE A 438 7.83 -22.45 10.15
C ILE A 438 8.88 -21.38 10.39
#